data_AF-A0A0B8P7G0-F1
#
_entry.id   AF-A0A0B8P7G0-F1
#
_cell.length_a   1.000
_cell.length_b   1.000
_cell.length_c   1.000
_cell.angle_alpha   90.00
_cell.angle_beta   90.00
_cell.angle_gamma   90.00
#
_symmetry.space_group_name_H-M   'P 1'
#
loop_
_entity.id
_entity.type
_entity.pdbx_description
1 polymer ?
#
loop_
_entity_poly.entity_id
_entity_poly.type
_entity_poly.pdbx_seq_one_letter_code
_entity_poly.pdbx_strand_id
1 'polypeptide(L)'
;MDISSNILLLITSMHEANAELSEKLMETQSALNVAFETIDTVRSHRAQVYKLYTGEEINKRLYEQTQSQLNVMAAKILECSVFGSRAERRLLAERLRLLSRHEEKSLATHLVSHGQAIRNLFYACDTAMVTCIGKNQTSLQTYNERWQAVMEAVEALTQYRLSLTTIEKSTKRTYS
;
A
#
# COMPACT_ATOMS: atom_id res chain seq x y z
N MET A 1 -29.16 7.12 43.21
CA MET A 1 -28.53 6.29 42.16
C MET A 1 -27.74 5.22 42.89
N ASP A 2 -28.11 3.95 42.73
CA ASP A 2 -27.55 2.84 43.51
C ASP A 2 -26.19 2.39 42.93
N ILE A 3 -25.27 1.94 43.77
CA ILE A 3 -23.91 1.50 43.39
C ILE A 3 -23.99 0.39 42.33
N SER A 4 -25.01 -0.48 42.44
CA SER A 4 -25.28 -1.56 41.50
C SER A 4 -25.61 -1.06 40.08
N SER A 5 -26.33 0.07 39.95
CA SER A 5 -26.64 0.68 38.66
C SER A 5 -25.41 1.29 37.98
N ASN A 6 -24.49 1.87 38.77
CA ASN A 6 -23.24 2.44 38.25
C ASN A 6 -22.29 1.35 37.77
N ILE A 7 -22.23 0.21 38.47
CA ILE A 7 -21.44 -0.95 38.05
C ILE A 7 -21.99 -1.53 36.74
N LEU A 8 -23.32 -1.64 36.61
CA LEU A 8 -23.93 -2.12 35.38
C LEU A 8 -23.62 -1.21 34.18
N LEU A 9 -23.75 0.12 34.35
CA LEU A 9 -23.41 1.10 33.32
C LEU A 9 -21.92 1.01 32.91
N LEU A 10 -21.03 0.80 33.87
CA LEU A 10 -19.61 0.62 33.60
C LEU A 10 -19.35 -0.66 32.78
N ILE A 11 -19.97 -1.77 33.17
CA ILE A 11 -19.83 -3.06 32.45
C ILE A 11 -20.36 -2.93 31.02
N THR A 12 -21.53 -2.31 30.82
CA THR A 12 -22.09 -2.08 29.49
C THR A 12 -21.18 -1.20 28.64
N SER A 13 -20.68 -0.08 29.20
CA SER A 13 -19.75 0.81 28.51
C SER A 13 -18.43 0.12 28.13
N MET A 14 -17.89 -0.74 29.01
CA MET A 14 -16.69 -1.54 28.71
C MET A 14 -16.95 -2.57 27.61
N HIS A 15 -18.13 -3.19 27.59
CA HIS A 15 -18.51 -4.14 26.56
C HIS A 15 -18.67 -3.46 25.20
N GLU A 16 -19.35 -2.31 25.15
CA GLU A 16 -19.50 -1.49 23.95
C GLU A 16 -18.14 -1.02 23.40
N ALA A 17 -17.24 -0.53 24.27
CA ALA A 17 -15.90 -0.11 23.87
C ALA A 17 -15.06 -1.28 23.30
N ASN A 18 -15.20 -2.48 23.87
CA ASN A 18 -14.53 -3.68 23.35
C ASN A 18 -15.10 -4.12 21.99
N ALA A 19 -16.42 -4.01 21.80
CA ALA A 19 -17.07 -4.32 20.53
C ALA A 19 -16.62 -3.33 19.44
N GLU A 20 -16.62 -2.03 19.72
CA GLU A 20 -16.16 -0.98 18.81
C GLU A 20 -14.68 -1.18 18.42
N LEU A 21 -13.82 -1.53 19.38
CA LEU A 21 -12.41 -1.83 19.09
C LEU A 21 -12.25 -3.05 18.16
N SER A 22 -13.04 -4.11 18.38
CA SER A 22 -13.02 -5.31 17.55
C SER A 22 -13.50 -5.01 16.12
N GLU A 23 -14.57 -4.22 15.97
CA GLU A 23 -15.09 -3.80 14.67
C GLU A 23 -14.04 -2.99 13.90
N LYS A 24 -13.46 -1.97 14.55
CA LYS A 24 -12.40 -1.14 13.96
C LYS A 24 -11.17 -1.95 13.55
N LEU A 25 -10.78 -2.96 14.34
CA LEU A 25 -9.69 -3.88 14.00
C LEU A 25 -10.03 -4.69 12.75
N MET A 26 -11.25 -5.23 12.66
CA MET A 26 -11.70 -6.01 11.51
C MET A 26 -11.76 -5.17 10.23
N GLU A 27 -12.30 -3.95 10.32
CA GLU A 27 -12.33 -3.01 9.20
C GLU A 27 -10.92 -2.65 8.72
N THR A 28 -10.01 -2.35 9.67
CA THR A 28 -8.62 -2.03 9.36
C THR A 28 -7.93 -3.21 8.69
N GLN A 29 -8.10 -4.43 9.21
CA GLN A 29 -7.51 -5.64 8.63
C GLN A 29 -8.02 -5.89 7.21
N SER A 30 -9.33 -5.72 6.97
CA SER A 30 -9.93 -5.86 5.64
C SER A 30 -9.33 -4.85 4.66
N ALA A 31 -9.20 -3.58 5.07
CA ALA A 31 -8.59 -2.55 4.24
C ALA A 31 -7.12 -2.86 3.94
N LEU A 32 -6.33 -3.31 4.92
CA LEU A 32 -4.93 -3.68 4.72
C LEU A 32 -4.78 -4.80 3.69
N ASN A 33 -5.67 -5.80 3.70
CA ASN A 33 -5.68 -6.85 2.68
C ASN A 33 -5.91 -6.25 1.28
N VAL A 34 -6.85 -5.31 1.14
CA VAL A 34 -7.05 -4.57 -0.12
C VAL A 34 -5.78 -3.84 -0.55
N ALA A 35 -5.07 -3.19 0.36
CA ALA A 35 -3.81 -2.53 0.02
C ALA A 35 -2.72 -3.51 -0.40
N PHE A 36 -2.57 -4.66 0.26
CA PHE A 36 -1.59 -5.67 -0.13
C PHE A 36 -1.90 -6.27 -1.50
N GLU A 37 -3.17 -6.62 -1.77
CA GLU A 37 -3.63 -7.04 -3.11
C GLU A 37 -3.32 -5.96 -4.16
N THR A 38 -3.53 -4.70 -3.82
CA THR A 38 -3.25 -3.57 -4.71
C THR A 38 -1.75 -3.42 -4.98
N ILE A 39 -0.90 -3.54 -3.95
CA ILE A 39 0.56 -3.48 -4.09
C ILE A 39 1.03 -4.58 -5.04
N ASP A 40 0.54 -5.81 -4.87
CA ASP A 40 0.91 -6.93 -5.74
C ASP A 40 0.44 -6.72 -7.17
N THR A 41 -0.78 -6.19 -7.37
CA THR A 41 -1.29 -5.82 -8.69
C THR A 41 -0.40 -4.77 -9.36
N VAL A 42 0.01 -3.72 -8.63
CA VAL A 42 0.92 -2.68 -9.13
C VAL A 42 2.30 -3.25 -9.46
N ARG A 43 2.82 -4.18 -8.66
CA ARG A 43 4.11 -4.85 -8.92
C ARG A 43 4.05 -5.74 -10.16
N SER A 44 2.95 -6.49 -10.32
CA SER A 44 2.69 -7.32 -11.50
C SER A 44 2.64 -6.44 -12.76
N HIS A 45 1.87 -5.35 -12.73
CA HIS A 45 1.78 -4.42 -13.85
C HIS A 45 3.15 -3.81 -14.19
N ARG A 46 3.92 -3.39 -13.16
CA ARG A 46 5.28 -2.86 -13.33
C ARG A 46 6.19 -3.85 -14.06
N ALA A 47 6.12 -5.14 -13.73
CA ALA A 47 6.93 -6.17 -14.37
C ALA A 47 6.53 -6.37 -15.84
N GLN A 48 5.23 -6.36 -16.16
CA GLN A 48 4.76 -6.46 -17.55
C GLN A 48 5.14 -5.23 -18.38
N VAL A 49 5.02 -4.03 -17.82
CA VAL A 49 5.46 -2.79 -18.48
C VAL A 49 6.97 -2.82 -18.73
N TYR A 50 7.76 -3.30 -17.78
CA TYR A 50 9.20 -3.45 -17.99
C TYR A 50 9.49 -4.34 -19.20
N LYS A 51 8.90 -5.54 -19.24
CA LYS A 51 9.05 -6.48 -20.35
C LYS A 51 8.64 -5.89 -21.69
N LEU A 52 7.51 -5.18 -21.73
CA LEU A 52 7.01 -4.51 -22.93
C LEU A 52 8.03 -3.51 -23.50
N TYR A 53 8.69 -2.73 -22.63
CA TYR A 53 9.68 -1.73 -23.06
C TYR A 53 11.07 -2.32 -23.33
N THR A 54 11.40 -3.48 -22.78
CA THR A 54 12.67 -4.19 -23.08
C THR A 54 12.56 -5.10 -24.30
N GLY A 55 11.36 -5.23 -24.90
CA GLY A 55 11.11 -6.10 -26.04
C GLY A 55 11.01 -7.59 -25.67
N GLU A 56 10.86 -7.90 -24.39
CA GLU A 56 10.61 -9.26 -23.91
C GLU A 56 9.17 -9.69 -24.25
N GLU A 57 8.96 -10.98 -24.46
CA GLU A 57 7.63 -11.52 -24.72
C GLU A 57 6.71 -11.34 -23.51
N ILE A 58 5.52 -10.78 -23.74
CA ILE A 58 4.49 -10.61 -22.72
C ILE A 58 3.23 -11.40 -23.06
N ASN A 59 2.59 -11.92 -22.02
CA ASN A 59 1.24 -12.44 -22.14
C ASN A 59 0.25 -11.27 -22.16
N LYS A 60 -0.20 -10.87 -23.36
CA LYS A 60 -1.12 -9.73 -23.55
C LYS A 60 -2.41 -9.86 -22.74
N ARG A 61 -2.98 -11.07 -22.66
CA ARG A 61 -4.18 -11.32 -21.86
C ARG A 61 -3.95 -11.05 -20.38
N LEU A 62 -2.81 -11.51 -19.84
CA LEU A 62 -2.43 -11.24 -18.45
C LEU A 62 -2.20 -9.73 -18.21
N TYR A 63 -1.61 -9.04 -19.17
CA TYR A 63 -1.42 -7.59 -19.10
C TYR A 63 -2.75 -6.83 -19.01
N GLU A 64 -3.69 -7.12 -19.93
CA GLU A 64 -5.03 -6.53 -19.93
C GLU A 64 -5.82 -6.87 -18.66
N GLN A 65 -5.71 -8.11 -18.17
CA GLN A 65 -6.31 -8.52 -16.89
C GLN A 65 -5.74 -7.70 -15.74
N THR A 66 -4.43 -7.48 -15.71
CA THR A 66 -3.78 -6.67 -14.67
C THR A 66 -4.23 -5.21 -14.74
N GLN A 67 -4.39 -4.64 -15.94
CA GLN A 67 -4.95 -3.29 -16.11
C GLN A 67 -6.40 -3.19 -15.61
N SER A 68 -7.22 -4.20 -15.90
CA SER A 68 -8.59 -4.29 -15.36
C SER A 68 -8.59 -4.39 -13.84
N GLN A 69 -7.71 -5.24 -13.26
CA GLN A 69 -7.54 -5.37 -11.82
C GLN A 69 -7.12 -4.06 -11.15
N LEU A 70 -6.24 -3.25 -11.76
CA LEU A 70 -5.90 -1.93 -11.24
C LEU A 70 -7.12 -1.01 -11.12
N ASN A 71 -8.06 -1.07 -12.08
CA ASN A 71 -9.31 -0.31 -12.01
C ASN A 71 -10.25 -0.82 -10.91
N VAL A 72 -10.32 -2.15 -10.73
CA VAL A 72 -11.08 -2.75 -9.62
C VAL A 72 -10.48 -2.34 -8.27
N MET A 73 -9.16 -2.39 -8.12
CA MET A 73 -8.48 -1.94 -6.91
C MET A 73 -8.71 -0.44 -6.66
N ALA A 74 -8.70 0.38 -7.70
CA ALA A 74 -9.02 1.80 -7.58
C ALA A 74 -10.44 2.05 -7.02
N ALA A 75 -11.42 1.21 -7.38
CA ALA A 75 -12.76 1.28 -6.81
C ALA A 75 -12.77 0.87 -5.34
N LYS A 76 -12.15 -0.28 -4.99
CA LYS A 76 -12.04 -0.74 -3.59
C LYS A 76 -11.37 0.30 -2.68
N ILE A 77 -10.30 0.94 -3.14
CA ILE A 77 -9.59 1.99 -2.38
C ILE A 77 -10.52 3.17 -2.00
N LEU A 78 -11.48 3.53 -2.86
CA LEU A 78 -12.43 4.61 -2.54
C LEU A 78 -13.34 4.26 -1.35
N GLU A 79 -13.65 2.97 -1.20
CA GLU A 79 -14.52 2.41 -0.16
C GLU A 79 -13.79 2.22 1.17
N CYS A 80 -12.46 2.10 1.17
CA CYS A 80 -11.64 1.93 2.38
C CYS A 80 -11.53 3.23 3.22
N SER A 81 -12.56 3.56 4.00
CA SER A 81 -12.64 4.77 4.83
C SER A 81 -11.41 5.01 5.72
N VAL A 82 -10.76 3.95 6.18
CA VAL A 82 -9.57 3.97 7.05
C VAL A 82 -8.30 4.50 6.37
N PHE A 83 -8.25 4.59 5.03
CA PHE A 83 -7.10 5.12 4.28
C PHE A 83 -7.06 6.65 4.20
N GLY A 84 -7.47 7.32 5.26
CA GLY A 84 -7.48 8.77 5.36
C GLY A 84 -8.72 9.41 4.74
N SER A 85 -8.61 10.69 4.40
CA SER A 85 -9.71 11.50 3.87
C SER A 85 -10.19 11.04 2.49
N ARG A 86 -11.41 11.44 2.13
CA ARG A 86 -11.97 11.19 0.79
C ARG A 86 -11.07 11.72 -0.34
N ALA A 87 -10.38 12.84 -0.11
CA ALA A 87 -9.48 13.44 -1.09
C ALA A 87 -8.24 12.56 -1.31
N GLU A 88 -7.63 12.06 -0.23
CA GLU A 88 -6.47 11.16 -0.29
C GLU A 88 -6.81 9.85 -1.00
N ARG A 89 -7.97 9.25 -0.68
CA ARG A 89 -8.44 8.04 -1.36
C ARG A 89 -8.71 8.26 -2.85
N ARG A 90 -9.28 9.41 -3.22
CA ARG A 90 -9.48 9.78 -4.64
C ARG A 90 -8.17 9.94 -5.37
N LEU A 91 -7.18 10.59 -4.76
CA LEU A 91 -5.85 10.75 -5.35
C LEU A 91 -5.17 9.40 -5.56
N LEU A 92 -5.27 8.49 -4.59
CA LEU A 92 -4.72 7.14 -4.70
C LEU A 92 -5.43 6.32 -5.79
N ALA A 93 -6.75 6.34 -5.82
CA ALA A 93 -7.54 5.68 -6.86
C ALA A 93 -7.22 6.21 -8.26
N GLU A 94 -7.07 7.52 -8.43
CA GLU A 94 -6.73 8.11 -9.72
C GLU A 94 -5.33 7.69 -10.18
N ARG A 95 -4.35 7.62 -9.27
CA ARG A 95 -3.02 7.08 -9.61
C ARG A 95 -3.09 5.64 -10.13
N LEU A 96 -3.91 4.79 -9.53
CA LEU A 96 -4.12 3.41 -10.00
C LEU A 96 -4.78 3.37 -11.39
N ARG A 97 -5.77 4.23 -11.63
CA ARG A 97 -6.40 4.37 -12.95
C ARG A 97 -5.40 4.84 -14.01
N LEU A 98 -4.57 5.82 -13.69
CA LEU A 98 -3.51 6.30 -14.60
C LEU A 98 -2.50 5.20 -14.92
N LEU A 99 -2.13 4.36 -13.95
CA LEU A 99 -1.28 3.20 -14.19
C LEU A 99 -1.94 2.18 -15.13
N SER A 100 -3.27 2.00 -15.03
CA SER A 100 -4.00 1.09 -15.91
C SER A 100 -4.04 1.54 -17.37
N ARG A 101 -3.80 2.83 -17.64
CA ARG A 101 -3.80 3.37 -19.00
C ARG A 101 -2.43 3.17 -19.62
N HIS A 102 -2.41 2.66 -20.84
CA HIS A 102 -1.18 2.64 -21.62
C HIS A 102 -0.98 4.02 -22.26
N GLU A 103 -0.22 4.88 -21.59
CA GLU A 103 0.18 6.19 -22.11
C GLU A 103 1.61 6.12 -22.69
N GLU A 104 1.84 6.85 -23.80
CA GLU A 104 3.16 7.03 -24.40
C GLU A 104 4.07 7.84 -23.47
N LYS A 105 4.68 7.13 -22.52
CA LYS A 105 5.67 7.66 -21.58
C LYS A 105 6.97 6.88 -21.72
N SER A 106 8.07 7.44 -21.24
CA SER A 106 9.31 6.67 -21.12
C SER A 106 9.15 5.57 -20.07
N LEU A 107 9.92 4.48 -20.21
CA LEU A 107 9.99 3.42 -19.20
C LEU A 107 10.29 4.00 -17.81
N ALA A 108 11.22 4.95 -17.72
CA ALA A 108 11.59 5.60 -16.46
C ALA A 108 10.37 6.27 -15.78
N THR A 109 9.58 7.04 -16.54
CA THR A 109 8.37 7.70 -16.02
C THR A 109 7.33 6.70 -15.52
N HIS A 110 7.16 5.58 -16.24
CA HIS A 110 6.30 4.48 -15.78
C HIS A 110 6.81 3.90 -14.46
N LEU A 111 8.09 3.51 -14.38
CA LEU A 111 8.67 2.93 -13.16
C LEU A 111 8.58 3.87 -11.95
N VAL A 112 8.75 5.18 -12.15
CA VAL A 112 8.57 6.19 -11.11
C VAL A 112 7.11 6.21 -10.63
N SER A 113 6.14 6.21 -11.55
CA SER A 113 4.71 6.23 -11.22
C SER A 113 4.29 5.01 -10.41
N HIS A 114 4.78 3.81 -10.76
CA HIS A 114 4.54 2.59 -9.98
C HIS A 114 5.13 2.69 -8.56
N GLY A 115 6.37 3.20 -8.45
CA GLY A 115 7.02 3.39 -7.16
C GLY A 115 6.27 4.39 -6.27
N GLN A 116 5.72 5.46 -6.85
CA GLN A 116 4.88 6.40 -6.13
C GLN A 116 3.58 5.74 -5.64
N ALA A 117 2.89 4.97 -6.48
CA ALA A 117 1.67 4.27 -6.08
C ALA A 117 1.92 3.32 -4.89
N ILE A 118 2.98 2.51 -4.94
CA ILE A 118 3.35 1.58 -3.86
C ILE A 118 3.66 2.34 -2.56
N ARG A 119 4.43 3.44 -2.62
CA ARG A 119 4.73 4.24 -1.42
C ARG A 119 3.48 4.86 -0.80
N ASN A 120 2.56 5.35 -1.62
CA ASN A 120 1.30 5.92 -1.11
C ASN A 120 0.41 4.84 -0.47
N LEU A 121 0.42 3.61 -0.98
CA LEU A 121 -0.27 2.47 -0.36
C LEU A 121 0.34 2.14 1.00
N PHE A 122 1.67 2.08 1.11
CA PHE A 122 2.34 1.89 2.41
C PHE A 122 2.00 2.99 3.41
N TYR A 123 2.00 4.25 2.98
CA TYR A 123 1.60 5.38 3.82
C TYR A 123 0.14 5.28 4.30
N ALA A 124 -0.77 4.85 3.43
CA ALA A 124 -2.17 4.64 3.79
C ALA A 124 -2.32 3.49 4.81
N CYS A 125 -1.58 2.39 4.65
CA CYS A 125 -1.53 1.29 5.61
C CYS A 125 -1.01 1.75 6.98
N ASP A 126 0.08 2.52 6.98
CA ASP A 126 0.69 3.07 8.19
C ASP A 126 -0.29 3.95 8.96
N THR A 127 -0.88 4.91 8.25
CA THR A 127 -1.89 5.82 8.82
C THR A 127 -3.10 5.06 9.38
N ALA A 128 -3.59 4.05 8.65
CA ALA A 128 -4.70 3.21 9.11
C ALA A 128 -4.33 2.43 10.37
N MET A 129 -3.13 1.84 10.44
CA MET A 129 -2.66 1.08 11.59
C MET A 129 -2.44 1.96 12.82
N VAL A 130 -1.78 3.11 12.67
CA VAL A 130 -1.59 4.07 13.75
C VAL A 130 -2.93 4.55 14.29
N THR A 131 -3.88 4.85 13.40
CA THR A 131 -5.24 5.26 13.77
C THR A 131 -5.98 4.13 14.50
N CYS A 132 -5.82 2.89 14.07
CA CYS A 132 -6.41 1.72 14.70
C CYS A 132 -5.86 1.47 16.12
N ILE A 133 -4.55 1.51 16.29
CA ILE A 133 -3.86 1.34 17.58
C ILE A 133 -4.27 2.43 18.58
N GLY A 134 -4.49 3.66 18.10
CA GLY A 134 -4.94 4.78 18.92
C GLY A 134 -3.91 5.16 19.98
N LYS A 135 -4.34 5.35 21.24
CA LYS A 135 -3.50 5.87 22.33
C LYS A 135 -2.70 4.79 23.09
N ASN A 136 -2.73 3.53 22.66
CA ASN A 136 -1.99 2.46 23.33
C ASN A 136 -0.48 2.59 23.03
N GLN A 137 0.26 3.20 23.96
CA GLN A 137 1.69 3.50 23.79
C GLN A 137 2.54 2.24 23.58
N THR A 138 2.28 1.16 24.30
CA THR A 138 3.04 -0.09 24.17
C THR A 138 2.85 -0.71 22.80
N SER A 139 1.60 -0.81 22.33
CA SER A 139 1.29 -1.33 20.99
C SER A 139 1.85 -0.42 19.89
N LEU A 140 1.83 0.90 20.08
CA LEU A 140 2.40 1.86 19.14
C LEU A 140 3.94 1.74 19.07
N GLN A 141 4.61 1.54 20.20
CA GLN A 141 6.06 1.32 20.22
C GLN A 141 6.43 0.06 19.44
N THR A 142 5.80 -1.08 19.74
CA THR A 142 6.05 -2.34 19.02
C THR A 142 5.74 -2.21 17.53
N TYR A 143 4.68 -1.47 17.17
CA TYR A 143 4.36 -1.18 15.78
C TYR A 143 5.46 -0.37 15.10
N ASN A 144 5.92 0.73 15.72
CA ASN A 144 6.96 1.59 15.17
C ASN A 144 8.28 0.84 14.98
N GLU A 145 8.69 -0.01 15.92
CA GLU A 145 9.88 -0.86 15.80
C GLU A 145 9.78 -1.80 14.58
N ARG A 146 8.61 -2.43 14.38
CA ARG A 146 8.37 -3.30 13.22
C ARG A 146 8.31 -2.53 11.91
N TRP A 147 7.67 -1.37 11.91
CA TRP A 147 7.56 -0.51 10.73
C TRP A 147 8.92 0.03 10.30
N GLN A 148 9.78 0.39 11.25
CA GLN A 148 11.16 0.80 11.01
C GLN A 148 11.95 -0.30 10.28
N ALA A 149 11.84 -1.57 10.72
CA ALA A 149 12.48 -2.69 10.04
C ALA A 149 11.99 -2.88 8.59
N VAL A 150 10.70 -2.65 8.33
CA VAL A 150 10.15 -2.66 6.97
C VAL A 150 10.76 -1.54 6.12
N MET A 151 10.86 -0.32 6.66
CA MET A 151 11.44 0.83 5.96
C MET A 151 12.93 0.62 5.67
N GLU A 152 13.69 0.05 6.59
CA GLU A 152 15.10 -0.31 6.40
C GLU A 152 15.28 -1.35 5.29
N ALA A 153 14.41 -2.36 5.23
CA ALA A 153 14.43 -3.34 4.15
C ALA A 153 14.12 -2.70 2.77
N VAL A 154 13.15 -1.78 2.71
CA VAL A 154 12.82 -1.03 1.49
C VAL A 154 14.00 -0.15 1.03
N GLU A 155 14.69 0.50 1.97
CA GLU A 155 15.89 1.29 1.68
C GLU A 155 17.03 0.40 1.18
N ALA A 156 17.31 -0.72 1.86
CA ALA A 156 18.34 -1.67 1.44
C ALA A 156 18.09 -2.21 0.02
N LEU A 157 16.83 -2.54 -0.32
CA LEU A 157 16.44 -2.96 -1.66
C LEU A 157 16.61 -1.83 -2.69
N THR A 158 16.35 -0.58 -2.30
CA THR A 158 16.55 0.59 -3.15
C THR A 158 18.04 0.79 -3.45
N GLN A 159 18.89 0.73 -2.42
CA GLN A 159 20.34 0.83 -2.54
C GLN A 159 20.93 -0.31 -3.38
N TYR A 160 20.47 -1.55 -3.16
CA TYR A 160 20.87 -2.70 -3.97
C TYR A 160 20.52 -2.50 -5.46
N ARG A 161 19.33 -1.97 -5.77
CA ARG A 161 18.96 -1.69 -7.17
C ARG A 161 19.86 -0.61 -7.79
N LEU A 162 20.20 0.43 -7.03
CA LEU A 162 21.10 1.50 -7.50
C LEU A 162 22.52 0.99 -7.75
N SER A 163 23.02 0.09 -6.89
CA SER A 163 24.35 -0.50 -7.06
C SER A 163 24.43 -1.35 -8.33
N LEU A 164 23.40 -2.15 -8.64
CA LEU A 164 23.31 -2.89 -9.90
C LEU A 164 23.37 -1.99 -11.14
N THR A 165 22.60 -0.89 -11.16
CA THR A 165 22.64 0.07 -12.27
C THR A 165 24.01 0.75 -12.41
N THR A 166 24.71 0.95 -11.30
CA THR A 166 26.06 1.54 -11.29
C THR A 166 27.08 0.56 -11.87
N ILE A 167 26.99 -0.72 -11.49
CA ILE A 167 27.83 -1.79 -12.02
C ILE A 167 27.64 -1.91 -13.54
N GLU A 168 26.40 -2.02 -14.03
CA GLU A 168 26.10 -2.14 -15.47
C GLU A 168 26.66 -0.97 -16.29
N LYS A 169 26.56 0.27 -15.77
CA LYS A 169 27.14 1.47 -16.42
C LYS A 169 28.66 1.46 -16.41
N SER A 170 29.28 0.95 -15.35
CA SER A 170 30.74 0.82 -15.27
C SER A 170 31.26 -0.23 -16.27
N THR A 171 30.60 -1.40 -16.37
CA THR A 171 30.97 -2.45 -17.31
C THR A 171 30.88 -1.97 -18.76
N LYS A 172 29.84 -1.22 -19.13
CA LYS A 172 29.73 -0.65 -20.49
C LYS A 172 30.86 0.33 -20.82
N ARG A 173 31.36 1.11 -19.85
CA ARG A 173 32.49 2.05 -20.06
C ARG A 173 33.85 1.37 -20.18
N THR A 174 34.03 0.18 -19.61
CA THR A 174 35.31 -0.55 -19.68
C THR A 174 35.49 -1.28 -21.02
N TYR A 175 34.39 -1.54 -21.74
CA TYR A 175 34.38 -2.21 -23.05
C TYR A 175 34.02 -1.28 -24.23
N SER A 176 34.04 0.05 -24.02
CA SER A 176 33.97 1.07 -25.09
C SER A 176 35.28 1.82 -25.17
#